data_AF-A0A2V6MTH2-F1
#
_entry.id   AF-A0A2V6MTH2-F1
#
_cell.length_a   1.000
_cell.length_b   1.000
_cell.length_c   1.000
_cell.angle_alpha   90.00
_cell.angle_beta   90.00
_cell.angle_gamma   90.00
#
_symmetry.space_group_name_H-M   'P 1'
#
loop_
_entity.id
_entity.type
_entity.pdbx_description
1 polymer ?
#
loop_
_entity_poly.entity_id
_entity_poly.type
_entity_poly.pdbx_seq_one_letter_code
_entity_poly.pdbx_strand_id
1 'polypeptide(L)'
;MVIATQVNIGRYGIIDLRVSSNDELEIVVEVKVAAPESEKQLQMYRDWLRTRAAAKGFLFSLVRHPAQDFPCQKYGVTRKTWRQLYEYLRHLTGKMTWEEDSTRLG
;
A
#
# COMPACT_ATOMS: atom_id res chain seq x y z
N MET A 1 0.32 -8.64 14.25
CA MET A 1 0.51 -8.02 12.93
C MET A 1 1.59 -8.77 12.18
N VAL A 2 1.39 -9.05 10.89
CA VAL A 2 2.34 -9.73 10.01
C VAL A 2 2.74 -8.75 8.92
N ILE A 3 4.04 -8.64 8.66
CA ILE A 3 4.61 -7.89 7.53
C ILE A 3 5.39 -8.89 6.69
N ALA A 4 5.11 -8.96 5.39
CA ALA A 4 5.79 -9.85 4.47
C ALA A 4 6.04 -9.18 3.12
N THR A 5 7.16 -9.49 2.49
CA THR A 5 7.53 -9.01 1.16
C THR A 5 7.43 -10.12 0.14
N GLN A 6 7.23 -9.77 -1.14
CA GLN A 6 7.20 -10.70 -2.28
C GLN A 6 6.24 -11.89 -2.05
N VAL A 7 5.03 -11.60 -1.59
CA VAL A 7 4.04 -12.61 -1.19
C VAL A 7 3.31 -13.15 -2.41
N ASN A 8 3.53 -14.43 -2.71
CA ASN A 8 2.77 -15.14 -3.74
C ASN A 8 1.33 -15.39 -3.27
N ILE A 9 0.37 -14.86 -4.01
CA ILE A 9 -1.08 -14.98 -3.75
C ILE A 9 -1.78 -15.86 -4.81
N GLY A 10 -1.03 -16.81 -5.38
CA GLY A 10 -1.50 -17.77 -6.38
C GLY A 10 -1.81 -17.09 -7.71
N ARG A 11 -3.01 -17.34 -8.25
CA ARG A 11 -3.44 -16.81 -9.55
C ARG A 11 -3.47 -15.28 -9.63
N TYR A 12 -3.40 -14.59 -8.49
CA TYR A 12 -3.46 -13.13 -8.39
C TYR A 12 -2.07 -12.47 -8.43
N GLY A 13 -0.99 -13.24 -8.49
CA GLY A 13 0.38 -12.73 -8.68
C GLY A 13 1.21 -12.70 -7.40
N ILE A 14 2.17 -11.76 -7.36
CA ILE A 14 3.13 -11.59 -6.25
C ILE A 14 3.04 -10.16 -5.75
N ILE A 15 2.64 -9.97 -4.49
CA ILE A 15 2.58 -8.66 -3.84
C ILE A 15 3.98 -8.25 -3.36
N ASP A 16 4.41 -7.02 -3.65
CA ASP A 16 5.71 -6.53 -3.18
C ASP A 16 5.80 -6.42 -1.66
N LEU A 17 4.79 -5.83 -1.02
CA LEU A 17 4.68 -5.73 0.43
C LEU A 17 3.24 -5.90 0.90
N ARG A 18 3.05 -6.76 1.90
CA ARG A 18 1.78 -7.06 2.52
C ARG A 18 1.88 -6.82 4.03
N VAL A 19 0.91 -6.11 4.58
CA VAL A 19 0.75 -5.92 6.02
C VAL A 19 -0.64 -6.40 6.42
N SER A 20 -0.72 -7.32 7.37
CA SER A 20 -2.00 -7.85 7.85
C SER A 20 -2.10 -7.88 9.36
N SER A 21 -3.28 -7.59 9.91
CA SER A 21 -3.59 -7.74 11.34
C SER A 21 -4.88 -8.53 11.51
N ASN A 22 -4.82 -9.65 12.26
CA ASN A 22 -5.91 -10.55 12.69
C ASN A 22 -7.32 -10.15 12.22
N ASP A 23 -7.65 -10.45 10.96
CA ASP A 23 -8.93 -10.19 10.29
C ASP A 23 -9.50 -8.75 10.33
N GLU A 24 -8.74 -7.78 10.84
CA GLU A 24 -9.16 -6.38 10.92
C GLU A 24 -8.64 -5.57 9.73
N LEU A 25 -7.40 -5.83 9.30
CA LEU A 25 -6.68 -4.98 8.36
C LEU A 25 -5.84 -5.80 7.38
N GLU A 26 -5.95 -5.45 6.11
CA GLU A 26 -5.13 -5.97 5.02
C GLU A 26 -4.63 -4.79 4.17
N ILE A 27 -3.32 -4.56 4.14
CA ILE A 27 -2.68 -3.52 3.33
C ILE A 27 -1.77 -4.20 2.31
N VAL A 28 -1.99 -3.87 1.04
CA VAL A 28 -1.15 -4.27 -0.07
C VAL A 28 -0.45 -3.03 -0.61
N VAL A 29 0.85 -3.13 -0.82
CA VAL A 29 1.67 -2.08 -1.41
C VAL A 29 2.39 -2.66 -2.62
N GLU A 30 2.16 -2.05 -3.78
CA GLU A 30 2.87 -2.32 -5.03
C GLU A 30 3.89 -1.20 -5.27
N VAL A 31 5.14 -1.55 -5.59
CA VAL A 31 6.24 -0.62 -5.73
C VAL A 31 6.68 -0.54 -7.18
N LYS A 32 6.61 0.66 -7.76
CA LYS A 32 6.96 0.94 -9.16
C LYS A 32 8.06 1.99 -9.24
N VAL A 33 9.31 1.53 -9.29
CA VAL A 33 10.50 2.42 -9.38
C VAL A 33 10.87 2.76 -10.82
N ALA A 34 10.95 1.74 -11.68
CA ALA A 34 11.38 1.87 -13.08
C ALA A 34 10.35 1.41 -14.10
N ALA A 35 9.26 0.78 -13.64
CA ALA A 35 8.19 0.27 -14.49
C ALA A 35 6.92 1.11 -14.31
N PRO A 36 6.08 1.24 -15.35
CA PRO A 36 4.77 1.87 -15.22
C PRO A 36 3.84 1.04 -14.33
N GLU A 37 2.79 1.70 -13.81
CA GLU A 37 1.69 1.01 -13.16
C GLU A 37 0.98 0.07 -14.15
N SER A 38 0.59 -1.11 -13.69
CA SER A 38 -0.14 -2.09 -14.50
C SER A 38 -1.58 -2.19 -14.02
N GLU A 39 -2.51 -1.76 -14.87
CA GLU A 39 -3.95 -1.85 -14.59
C GLU A 39 -4.38 -3.28 -14.27
N LYS A 40 -3.88 -4.26 -15.05
CA LYS A 40 -4.17 -5.68 -14.85
C LYS A 40 -3.71 -6.16 -13.48
N GLN A 41 -2.51 -5.78 -13.06
CA GLN A 41 -1.95 -6.18 -11.78
C GLN A 41 -2.74 -5.59 -10.60
N LEU A 42 -3.04 -4.29 -10.64
CA LEU A 42 -3.82 -3.62 -9.59
C LEU A 42 -5.25 -4.17 -9.52
N GLN A 43 -5.85 -4.50 -10.67
CA GLN A 43 -7.13 -5.19 -10.73
C GLN A 43 -7.07 -6.55 -10.03
N MET A 44 -6.03 -7.35 -10.26
CA MET A 44 -5.84 -8.66 -9.63
C MET A 44 -5.69 -8.54 -8.11
N TYR A 45 -4.93 -7.58 -7.62
CA TYR A 45 -4.79 -7.38 -6.18
C TYR A 45 -6.06 -6.89 -5.51
N ARG A 46 -6.83 -6.03 -6.18
CA ARG A 46 -8.16 -5.64 -5.71
C ARG A 46 -9.09 -6.84 -5.60
N ASP A 47 -9.11 -7.69 -6.61
CA ASP A 47 -9.97 -8.87 -6.60
C ASP A 47 -9.51 -9.88 -5.55
N TRP A 48 -8.20 -10.01 -5.33
CA TRP A 48 -7.67 -10.79 -4.21
C TRP A 48 -8.10 -10.21 -2.85
N LEU A 49 -7.99 -8.90 -2.64
CA LEU A 49 -8.43 -8.23 -1.40
C LEU A 49 -9.91 -8.50 -1.11
N ARG A 50 -10.77 -8.51 -2.14
CA ARG A 50 -12.20 -8.84 -2.01
C ARG A 50 -12.47 -10.27 -1.54
N THR A 51 -11.53 -11.19 -1.72
CA THR A 51 -11.65 -12.57 -1.21
C THR A 51 -11.24 -12.72 0.25
N ARG A 52 -10.64 -11.69 0.86
CA ARG A 52 -10.15 -11.73 2.24
C ARG A 52 -11.29 -11.42 3.21
N ALA A 53 -11.26 -12.07 4.37
CA ALA A 53 -12.21 -11.83 5.46
C ALA A 53 -11.93 -10.52 6.23
N ALA A 54 -10.91 -9.74 5.84
CA ALA A 54 -10.49 -8.57 6.58
C ALA A 54 -11.55 -7.47 6.56
N ALA A 55 -11.80 -6.85 7.72
CA ALA A 55 -12.78 -5.76 7.83
C ALA A 55 -12.42 -4.53 6.98
N LYS A 56 -11.12 -4.26 6.77
CA LYS A 56 -10.62 -3.16 5.94
C LYS A 56 -9.46 -3.59 5.06
N GLY A 57 -9.61 -3.39 3.75
CA GLY A 57 -8.59 -3.65 2.74
C GLY A 57 -8.10 -2.37 2.08
N PHE A 58 -6.79 -2.16 2.01
CA PHE A 58 -6.17 -1.02 1.32
C PHE A 58 -5.17 -1.49 0.27
N LEU A 59 -5.19 -0.82 -0.87
CA LEU A 59 -4.22 -1.03 -1.94
C LEU A 59 -3.51 0.29 -2.25
N PHE A 60 -2.19 0.31 -2.05
CA PHE A 60 -1.34 1.44 -2.36
C PHE A 60 -0.43 1.13 -3.53
N SER A 61 -0.24 2.12 -4.40
CA SER A 61 0.85 2.08 -5.37
C SER A 61 1.87 3.18 -5.03
N LEU A 62 3.10 2.75 -4.79
CA LEU A 62 4.25 3.61 -4.55
C LEU A 62 5.02 3.75 -5.86
N VAL A 63 4.77 4.84 -6.57
CA VAL A 63 5.31 5.08 -7.90
C VAL A 63 6.32 6.21 -7.85
N ARG A 64 7.52 6.01 -8.42
CA ARG A 64 8.54 7.07 -8.51
C ARG A 64 8.10 8.21 -9.43
N HIS A 65 7.52 7.85 -10.58
CA HIS A 65 7.07 8.78 -11.62
C HIS A 65 5.61 8.47 -11.97
N PRO A 66 4.64 9.04 -11.24
CA PRO A 66 3.23 8.75 -11.46
C PRO A 66 2.75 9.34 -12.79
N ALA A 67 2.09 8.52 -13.61
CA ALA A 67 1.36 9.00 -14.78
C ALA A 67 0.13 9.80 -14.31
N GLN A 68 -0.01 11.06 -14.75
CA GLN A 68 -1.06 11.96 -14.26
C GLN A 68 -2.48 11.44 -14.54
N ASP A 69 -2.66 10.73 -15.64
CA ASP A 69 -3.93 10.26 -16.18
C ASP A 69 -4.32 8.85 -15.72
N PHE A 70 -3.45 8.13 -14.99
CA PHE A 70 -3.77 6.75 -14.64
C PHE A 70 -4.94 6.67 -13.63
N PRO A 71 -5.95 5.81 -13.87
CA PRO A 71 -7.25 5.89 -13.21
C PRO A 71 -7.29 5.18 -11.85
N CYS A 72 -6.64 5.76 -10.84
CA CYS A 72 -6.54 5.20 -9.48
C CYS A 72 -7.89 4.76 -8.88
N GLN A 73 -8.92 5.62 -9.00
CA GLN A 73 -10.25 5.37 -8.44
C GLN A 73 -10.91 4.12 -9.01
N LYS A 74 -10.73 3.87 -10.33
CA LYS A 74 -11.27 2.68 -11.01
C LYS A 74 -10.77 1.39 -10.38
N TYR A 75 -9.57 1.39 -9.81
CA TYR A 75 -8.92 0.22 -9.24
C TYR A 75 -8.88 0.22 -7.70
N GLY A 76 -9.52 1.18 -7.04
CA GLY A 76 -9.47 1.29 -5.57
C GLY A 76 -8.04 1.49 -5.04
N VAL A 77 -7.15 2.03 -5.88
CA VAL A 77 -5.75 2.29 -5.55
C VAL A 77 -5.62 3.70 -5.00
N THR A 78 -4.85 3.83 -3.93
CA THR A 78 -4.35 5.14 -3.52
C THR A 78 -2.88 5.25 -3.89
N ARG A 79 -2.54 6.21 -4.76
CA ARG A 79 -1.14 6.56 -4.98
C ARG A 79 -0.60 7.39 -3.83
N LYS A 80 0.62 7.05 -3.42
CA LYS A 80 1.34 7.76 -2.37
C LYS A 80 2.82 7.83 -2.74
N THR A 81 3.51 8.85 -2.25
CA THR A 81 4.95 8.74 -2.02
C THR A 81 5.20 7.94 -0.73
N TRP A 82 6.43 7.45 -0.52
CA TRP A 82 6.80 6.79 0.73
C TRP A 82 6.45 7.62 1.97
N ARG A 83 6.73 8.93 1.93
CA ARG A 83 6.40 9.85 3.03
C ARG A 83 4.90 9.94 3.28
N GLN A 84 4.08 10.07 2.23
CA GLN A 84 2.63 10.18 2.38
C GLN A 84 2.01 8.86 2.88
N LEU A 85 2.55 7.72 2.48
CA LEU A 85 2.11 6.42 3.00
C LEU A 85 2.48 6.29 4.47
N TYR A 86 3.71 6.64 4.85
CA TYR A 86 4.15 6.67 6.25
C TYR A 86 3.25 7.56 7.10
N GLU A 87 2.99 8.81 6.69
CA GLU A 87 2.12 9.73 7.42
C GLU A 87 0.70 9.19 7.58
N TYR A 88 0.15 8.55 6.53
CA TYR A 88 -1.17 7.93 6.57
C TYR A 88 -1.24 6.77 7.56
N LEU A 89 -0.29 5.81 7.47
CA LEU A 89 -0.23 4.67 8.38
C LEU A 89 0.01 5.11 9.82
N ARG A 90 0.87 6.12 10.02
CA ARG A 90 1.11 6.74 11.32
C ARG A 90 -0.18 7.29 11.92
N HIS A 91 -0.98 8.02 11.15
CA HIS A 91 -2.26 8.55 11.61
C HIS A 91 -3.25 7.44 12.01
N LEU A 92 -3.31 6.35 11.24
CA LEU A 92 -4.18 5.20 11.55
C LEU A 92 -3.82 4.50 12.85
N THR A 93 -2.54 4.49 13.24
CA THR A 93 -2.07 3.78 14.44
C THR A 93 -2.26 4.54 15.76
N GLY A 94 -2.71 5.80 15.73
CA GLY A 94 -2.97 6.60 16.94
C GLY A 94 -1.77 6.87 17.86
N LYS A 95 -0.55 6.41 17.50
CA LYS A 95 0.67 6.60 18.30
C LYS A 95 1.39 7.87 17.88
N MET A 96 1.07 8.97 18.56
CA MET A 96 1.93 10.13 18.67
C MET A 96 2.78 9.95 19.93
N THR A 97 4.03 9.53 19.80
CA THR A 97 5.07 9.74 20.80
C THR A 97 6.42 9.73 20.09
N TRP A 98 6.95 10.92 19.87
CA TRP A 98 8.25 11.32 20.40
C TRP A 98 8.10 12.82 20.67
N GLU A 99 8.29 13.22 21.93
CA GLU A 99 8.58 14.61 22.26
C GLU A 99 9.77 15.07 21.40
N GLU A 100 9.70 16.35 21.04
CA GLU A 100 10.56 17.07 20.13
C GLU A 100 12.06 16.93 20.46
N ASP A 101 12.87 16.70 19.42
CA ASP A 101 14.18 17.35 19.20
C ASP A 101 14.80 16.74 17.93
N SER A 102 15.43 17.46 17.01
CA SER A 102 15.72 18.88 16.88
C SER A 102 16.31 19.06 15.48
N THR A 103 16.13 20.24 14.88
CA THR A 103 17.09 20.88 13.97
C THR A 103 18.08 19.97 13.24
N ARG A 104 17.69 19.40 12.09
CA ARG A 104 18.53 18.81 11.01
C ARG A 104 17.51 18.07 10.12
N LEU A 105 17.07 18.62 9.00
CA LEU A 105 17.79 18.79 7.75
C LEU A 105 17.12 20.02 7.07
N GLY A 106 17.81 21.10 6.71
CA GLY A 106 19.04 21.07 5.92
C GLY A 106 18.63 20.89 4.47
#